data_AF-A0A522RJ17-F1
#
_entry.id   AF-A0A522RJ17-F1
#
_cell.length_a   1.000
_cell.length_b   1.000
_cell.length_c   1.000
_cell.angle_alpha   90.00
_cell.angle_beta   90.00
_cell.angle_gamma   90.00
#
_symmetry.space_group_name_H-M   'P 1'
#
loop_
_entity.id
_entity.type
_entity.pdbx_description
1 polymer ?
#
loop_
_entity_poly.entity_id
_entity_poly.type
_entity_poly.pdbx_seq_one_letter_code
_entity_poly.pdbx_strand_id
1 'polypeptide(L)'
;MNINTRIKSGCFIFLVCLFCVSQVESQNILKSSEISSQNQDTTLLAPNLYSPGCAPAIRLLFDYYHHHKPTLKIGDLDMVTGGWKNNSGRYAWNDFVHTNSFDPVFIALSKEFAISMTEVPFSESSLSHTDAVIMINPDNPKIIPSAKIISDNEIDVLRRFVKDGGSLMVTINGGDNLSESFEEIQIRKLMRGFGLDWNNDNTHASDIQVGDEAPYFYDVPVFHYGGGCTLKILPAAIHPEVLMNVYSDPGYSDAHVKGPGIVMVRYGKGKVILCGDTGTWTGNISRPWDNNQRVLVQLFQYLKPDRGVKPPQLSVGKSWNYEITEVGVQDIPIENSLSKISKPHYKPFYPSKYNTLPYYKATANLNLAVKGKNEEDAHKVEAKIQDFKWQFGSTHHNDTSQNIKFVVSRQGKVSHLYATGERAKWLAPDVPVIAALLPVDGIRPGDHWKTIETLRIPILRGSDLAPIRKVPMEKTYVGDTVFRGHHCRLLRASGDFWLDKLGVTIKDLLPEEETRLVNGSNYEFFSKHGGKLLFEREQWVDQSTGMVVDARIQTRIVAWIRDLRIPLGQNDEDNDQHMVVSLAHVVTFKLK
;
A
#
# COMPACT_ATOMS: atom_id res chain seq x y z
N MET A 1 52.10 -16.97 -37.71
CA MET A 1 51.10 -15.88 -37.75
C MET A 1 49.84 -16.41 -37.11
N ASN A 2 49.63 -16.12 -35.81
CA ASN A 2 48.71 -15.08 -35.29
C ASN A 2 47.24 -15.44 -35.54
N ILE A 3 46.31 -15.55 -34.58
CA ILE A 3 46.24 -15.15 -33.16
C ILE A 3 45.24 -16.09 -32.45
N ASN A 4 45.58 -16.45 -31.21
CA ASN A 4 44.74 -17.16 -30.23
C ASN A 4 43.66 -16.21 -29.67
N THR A 5 42.40 -16.64 -29.64
CA THR A 5 41.34 -16.03 -28.82
C THR A 5 40.69 -17.12 -27.97
N ARG A 6 40.95 -17.11 -26.67
CA ARG A 6 40.18 -17.83 -25.65
C ARG A 6 39.53 -16.81 -24.72
N ILE A 7 38.21 -16.74 -24.80
CA ILE A 7 37.33 -16.08 -23.85
C ILE A 7 37.31 -16.95 -22.58
N LYS A 8 37.65 -16.36 -21.43
CA LYS A 8 37.45 -16.96 -20.11
C LYS A 8 36.13 -16.43 -19.54
N SER A 9 35.18 -17.33 -19.36
CA SER A 9 33.96 -17.11 -18.57
C SER A 9 34.28 -17.35 -17.09
N GLY A 10 34.21 -16.29 -16.27
CA GLY A 10 34.30 -16.36 -14.82
C GLY A 10 32.91 -16.48 -14.21
N CYS A 11 32.65 -17.61 -13.57
CA CYS A 11 31.43 -17.88 -12.80
C CYS A 11 31.51 -17.14 -11.45
N PHE A 12 30.56 -16.23 -11.19
CA PHE A 12 30.39 -15.60 -9.87
C PHE A 12 29.54 -16.51 -8.98
N ILE A 13 30.13 -17.02 -7.89
CA ILE A 13 29.41 -17.67 -6.80
C ILE A 13 29.24 -16.63 -5.68
N PHE A 14 27.99 -16.29 -5.36
CA PHE A 14 27.63 -15.49 -4.19
C PHE A 14 27.68 -16.37 -2.94
N LEU A 15 28.48 -15.95 -1.96
CA LEU A 15 28.53 -16.55 -0.62
C LEU A 15 27.44 -15.90 0.26
N VAL A 16 26.48 -16.70 0.71
CA VAL A 16 25.48 -16.31 1.72
C VAL A 16 26.05 -16.67 3.09
N CYS A 17 26.34 -15.68 3.93
CA CYS A 17 26.70 -15.92 5.34
C CYS A 17 25.45 -16.21 6.18
N LEU A 18 25.39 -17.43 6.70
CA LEU A 18 24.48 -17.88 7.76
C LEU A 18 24.84 -17.21 9.09
N PHE A 19 23.83 -16.65 9.78
CA PHE A 19 23.88 -16.46 11.22
C PHE A 19 23.46 -17.78 11.90
N CYS A 20 24.44 -18.51 12.45
CA CYS A 20 24.21 -19.51 13.49
C CYS A 20 24.31 -18.81 14.85
N VAL A 21 23.21 -18.80 15.63
CA VAL A 21 23.27 -18.55 17.07
C VAL A 21 23.32 -19.93 17.74
N SER A 22 24.41 -20.17 18.45
CA SER A 22 24.65 -21.38 19.23
C SER A 22 23.67 -21.49 20.39
N GLN A 23 22.90 -22.59 20.39
CA GLN A 23 22.33 -23.17 21.60
C GLN A 23 23.49 -23.73 22.43
N VAL A 24 23.55 -23.38 23.71
CA VAL A 24 24.34 -24.12 24.71
C VAL A 24 23.37 -24.68 25.74
N GLU A 25 23.51 -25.98 25.93
CA GLU A 25 22.71 -26.91 26.71
C GLU A 25 22.70 -26.59 28.21
N SER A 26 21.56 -26.86 28.86
CA SER A 26 21.52 -27.35 30.24
C SER A 26 20.28 -28.24 30.43
N GLN A 27 20.48 -29.54 30.20
CA GLN A 27 19.73 -30.62 30.87
C GLN A 27 20.49 -30.90 32.19
N ASN A 28 19.96 -31.28 33.34
CA ASN A 28 18.83 -32.12 33.73
C ASN A 28 18.45 -31.79 35.20
N ILE A 29 17.19 -32.01 35.59
CA ILE A 29 16.79 -32.91 36.69
C ILE A 29 15.26 -33.09 36.59
N LEU A 30 14.86 -34.33 36.30
CA LEU A 30 13.51 -34.87 36.39
C LEU A 30 13.09 -35.02 37.85
N LYS A 31 11.82 -34.70 38.15
CA LYS A 31 10.95 -35.57 38.96
C LYS A 31 9.47 -35.35 38.58
N SER A 32 8.79 -36.48 38.52
CA SER A 32 7.52 -36.83 37.89
C SER A 32 6.28 -36.55 38.75
N SER A 33 5.11 -36.89 38.16
CA SER A 33 3.71 -36.92 38.68
C SER A 33 2.99 -35.55 38.57
N GLU A 34 1.79 -35.40 38.00
CA GLU A 34 0.71 -36.36 37.71
C GLU A 34 -0.26 -35.78 36.66
N ILE A 35 -1.02 -36.68 36.04
CA ILE A 35 -1.95 -36.49 34.93
C ILE A 35 -3.23 -35.78 35.39
N SER A 36 -3.71 -34.77 34.65
CA SER A 36 -5.16 -34.61 34.45
C SER A 36 -5.46 -33.98 33.09
N SER A 37 -6.28 -34.70 32.34
CA SER A 37 -6.75 -34.43 30.99
C SER A 37 -7.76 -33.28 30.94
N GLN A 38 -7.48 -32.25 30.16
CA GLN A 38 -8.52 -31.44 29.52
C GLN A 38 -8.12 -31.18 28.07
N ASN A 39 -8.94 -31.72 27.16
CA ASN A 39 -8.92 -31.42 25.73
C ASN A 39 -9.13 -29.91 25.54
N GLN A 40 -8.05 -29.19 25.25
CA GLN A 40 -8.13 -27.95 24.50
C GLN A 40 -7.62 -28.26 23.11
N ASP A 41 -8.47 -28.02 22.11
CA ASP A 41 -8.06 -27.81 20.73
C ASP A 41 -7.11 -26.61 20.71
N THR A 42 -5.84 -26.85 21.03
CA THR A 42 -4.75 -25.99 20.62
C THR A 42 -4.62 -26.18 19.12
N THR A 43 -5.29 -25.33 18.34
CA THR A 43 -4.74 -24.89 17.06
C THR A 43 -3.29 -24.51 17.34
N LEU A 44 -2.37 -25.41 17.02
CA LEU A 44 -0.94 -25.20 17.03
C LEU A 44 -0.71 -23.90 16.28
N LEU A 45 -0.36 -22.84 17.03
CA LEU A 45 0.23 -21.62 16.49
C LEU A 45 1.27 -22.06 15.48
N ALA A 46 1.02 -21.81 14.20
CA ALA A 46 2.03 -22.07 13.19
C ALA A 46 3.27 -21.27 13.62
N PRO A 47 4.37 -21.95 14.01
CA PRO A 47 5.47 -21.29 14.68
C PRO A 47 6.13 -20.34 13.69
N ASN A 48 6.20 -19.06 14.02
CA ASN A 48 7.11 -18.08 13.42
C ASN A 48 7.22 -18.13 11.87
N LEU A 49 6.09 -18.21 11.16
CA LEU A 49 6.10 -18.03 9.70
C LEU A 49 6.56 -16.60 9.38
N TYR A 50 7.78 -16.47 8.88
CA TYR A 50 8.38 -15.19 8.48
C TYR A 50 7.78 -14.63 7.19
N SER A 51 7.28 -15.51 6.32
CA SER A 51 6.58 -15.15 5.09
C SER A 51 5.34 -16.04 4.95
N PRO A 52 4.13 -15.48 4.89
CA PRO A 52 2.95 -16.27 4.59
C PRO A 52 3.04 -16.83 3.17
N GLY A 53 2.34 -17.93 2.89
CA GLY A 53 2.10 -18.34 1.50
C GLY A 53 1.35 -17.23 0.76
N CYS A 54 1.58 -17.08 -0.55
CA CYS A 54 0.81 -16.15 -1.36
C CYS A 54 -0.68 -16.54 -1.30
N ALA A 55 -1.56 -15.56 -1.09
CA ALA A 55 -2.98 -15.81 -1.21
C ALA A 55 -3.29 -16.30 -2.63
N PRO A 56 -4.25 -17.22 -2.82
CA PRO A 56 -4.74 -17.51 -4.16
C PRO A 56 -5.13 -16.20 -4.84
N ALA A 57 -4.82 -16.04 -6.12
CA ALA A 57 -5.27 -14.86 -6.85
C ALA A 57 -6.81 -14.89 -6.97
N ILE A 58 -7.44 -13.71 -6.92
CA ILE A 58 -8.87 -13.58 -7.24
C ILE A 58 -9.07 -13.87 -8.71
N ARG A 59 -10.08 -14.68 -9.04
CA ARG A 59 -10.38 -15.09 -10.41
C ARG A 59 -11.36 -14.11 -11.03
N LEU A 60 -10.85 -13.28 -11.94
CA LEU A 60 -11.61 -12.32 -12.72
C LEU A 60 -12.02 -12.96 -14.06
N LEU A 61 -13.30 -12.85 -14.40
CA LEU A 61 -13.82 -13.22 -15.72
C LEU A 61 -14.25 -11.96 -16.46
N PHE A 62 -13.50 -11.61 -17.49
CA PHE A 62 -13.86 -10.52 -18.39
C PHE A 62 -14.83 -11.00 -19.46
N ASP A 63 -15.89 -10.22 -19.67
CA ASP A 63 -16.85 -10.46 -20.74
C ASP A 63 -16.21 -10.15 -22.10
N TYR A 64 -16.11 -11.18 -22.93
CA TYR A 64 -15.65 -11.06 -24.31
C TYR A 64 -16.67 -11.61 -25.30
N TYR A 65 -17.85 -12.03 -24.82
CA TYR A 65 -18.91 -12.59 -25.65
C TYR A 65 -19.81 -11.50 -26.22
N HIS A 66 -20.11 -10.48 -25.41
CA HIS A 66 -20.95 -9.33 -25.77
C HIS A 66 -20.14 -8.16 -26.36
N HIS A 67 -18.90 -8.44 -26.80
CA HIS A 67 -17.96 -7.45 -27.29
C HIS A 67 -17.32 -7.87 -28.62
N HIS A 68 -17.24 -6.95 -29.58
CA HIS A 68 -16.77 -7.21 -30.93
C HIS A 68 -15.25 -7.17 -30.95
N LYS A 69 -14.64 -8.27 -31.38
CA LYS A 69 -13.19 -8.41 -31.42
C LYS A 69 -12.56 -7.52 -32.50
N PRO A 70 -11.27 -7.15 -32.35
CA PRO A 70 -10.54 -6.43 -33.38
C PRO A 70 -10.38 -7.35 -34.59
N THR A 71 -10.71 -6.83 -35.78
CA THR A 71 -10.71 -7.59 -37.03
C THR A 71 -9.73 -7.06 -38.06
N LEU A 72 -9.18 -5.85 -37.87
CA LEU A 72 -8.21 -5.27 -38.80
C LEU A 72 -6.84 -5.90 -38.57
N LYS A 73 -6.37 -6.70 -39.53
CA LYS A 73 -5.02 -7.26 -39.53
C LYS A 73 -4.02 -6.32 -40.19
N ILE A 74 -2.84 -6.15 -39.59
CA ILE A 74 -1.75 -5.31 -40.09
C ILE A 74 -0.49 -6.16 -40.28
N GLY A 75 0.00 -6.21 -41.52
CA GLY A 75 1.23 -6.90 -41.89
C GLY A 75 1.17 -8.43 -41.77
N ASP A 76 2.31 -9.07 -42.02
CA ASP A 76 2.43 -10.53 -42.06
C ASP A 76 2.51 -11.18 -40.66
N LEU A 77 2.64 -10.37 -39.61
CA LEU A 77 2.76 -10.82 -38.21
C LEU A 77 1.40 -10.94 -37.49
N ASP A 78 0.28 -10.91 -38.22
CA ASP A 78 -1.08 -11.04 -37.65
C ASP A 78 -1.38 -10.05 -36.50
N MET A 79 -0.79 -8.84 -36.53
CA MET A 79 -1.17 -7.78 -35.58
C MET A 79 -2.63 -7.42 -35.83
N VAL A 80 -3.47 -7.47 -34.80
CA VAL A 80 -4.88 -7.08 -34.89
C VAL A 80 -5.12 -5.75 -34.18
N THR A 81 -5.98 -4.92 -34.75
CA THR A 81 -6.43 -3.69 -34.12
C THR A 81 -7.89 -3.40 -34.43
N GLY A 82 -8.51 -2.59 -33.60
CA GLY A 82 -9.83 -2.03 -33.80
C GLY A 82 -9.83 -0.85 -34.78
N GLY A 83 -11.02 -0.35 -35.09
CA GLY A 83 -11.17 0.84 -35.91
C GLY A 83 -10.99 2.12 -35.08
N TRP A 84 -10.16 3.05 -35.57
CA TRP A 84 -9.98 4.37 -34.94
C TRP A 84 -11.20 5.30 -35.03
N LYS A 85 -12.12 5.02 -35.97
CA LYS A 85 -13.30 5.85 -36.27
C LYS A 85 -14.63 5.15 -35.95
N ASN A 86 -14.60 3.91 -35.48
CA ASN A 86 -15.79 3.12 -35.18
C ASN A 86 -15.59 2.25 -33.93
N ASN A 87 -16.67 1.68 -33.40
CA ASN A 87 -16.61 0.85 -32.18
C ASN A 87 -16.01 -0.55 -32.38
N SER A 88 -15.59 -0.91 -33.60
CA SER A 88 -15.13 -2.28 -33.88
C SER A 88 -13.81 -2.55 -33.18
N GLY A 89 -13.78 -3.49 -32.22
CA GLY A 89 -12.53 -3.89 -31.53
C GLY A 89 -12.01 -2.91 -30.49
N ARG A 90 -12.73 -1.83 -30.18
CA ARG A 90 -12.34 -0.85 -29.15
C ARG A 90 -12.50 -1.49 -27.78
N TYR A 91 -11.56 -1.33 -26.84
CA TYR A 91 -11.54 -2.01 -25.52
C TYR A 91 -11.16 -3.49 -25.55
N ALA A 92 -10.83 -4.03 -26.72
CA ALA A 92 -10.28 -5.36 -26.85
C ALA A 92 -8.95 -5.50 -26.12
N TRP A 93 -8.71 -6.70 -25.58
CA TRP A 93 -7.44 -7.00 -24.90
C TRP A 93 -6.32 -7.34 -25.87
N ASN A 94 -6.66 -7.92 -27.02
CA ASN A 94 -5.70 -8.36 -28.04
C ASN A 94 -5.40 -7.27 -29.07
N ASP A 95 -5.97 -6.07 -28.91
CA ASP A 95 -5.61 -4.90 -29.69
C ASP A 95 -4.39 -4.22 -29.08
N PHE A 96 -3.20 -4.55 -29.57
CA PHE A 96 -1.94 -4.00 -29.04
C PHE A 96 -1.55 -2.65 -29.68
N VAL A 97 -2.43 -2.06 -30.51
CA VAL A 97 -2.12 -0.86 -31.31
C VAL A 97 -3.01 0.32 -30.91
N HIS A 98 -4.30 0.09 -30.69
CA HIS A 98 -5.22 1.17 -30.40
C HIS A 98 -5.03 1.68 -28.96
N THR A 99 -4.97 3.00 -28.78
CA THR A 99 -4.88 3.63 -27.44
C THR A 99 -6.09 3.40 -26.54
N ASN A 100 -7.17 2.79 -27.04
CA ASN A 100 -8.37 2.45 -26.29
C ASN A 100 -8.47 0.95 -25.99
N SER A 101 -7.35 0.24 -26.05
CA SER A 101 -7.24 -1.16 -25.66
C SER A 101 -7.19 -1.36 -24.14
N PHE A 102 -7.41 -2.60 -23.70
CA PHE A 102 -7.33 -3.00 -22.29
C PHE A 102 -6.05 -3.77 -21.93
N ASP A 103 -5.07 -3.89 -22.84
CA ASP A 103 -3.78 -4.51 -22.51
C ASP A 103 -3.05 -3.85 -21.30
N PRO A 104 -3.12 -2.52 -21.09
CA PRO A 104 -2.47 -1.90 -19.94
C PRO A 104 -3.17 -2.29 -18.62
N VAL A 105 -4.49 -2.52 -18.64
CA VAL A 105 -5.28 -3.02 -17.50
C VAL A 105 -4.80 -4.40 -17.11
N PHE A 106 -4.62 -5.29 -18.07
CA PHE A 106 -4.12 -6.64 -17.82
C PHE A 106 -2.73 -6.60 -17.19
N ILE A 107 -1.81 -5.80 -17.72
CA ILE A 107 -0.46 -5.65 -17.17
C ILE A 107 -0.52 -5.15 -15.72
N ALA A 108 -1.38 -4.17 -15.43
CA ALA A 108 -1.56 -3.61 -14.10
C ALA A 108 -2.12 -4.62 -13.09
N LEU A 109 -3.08 -5.46 -13.50
CA LEU A 109 -3.81 -6.37 -12.61
C LEU A 109 -3.18 -7.77 -12.51
N SER A 110 -2.43 -8.23 -13.52
CA SER A 110 -1.89 -9.60 -13.61
C SER A 110 -1.00 -10.05 -12.45
N LYS A 111 -0.50 -9.11 -11.63
CA LYS A 111 0.31 -9.42 -10.44
C LYS A 111 -0.51 -9.86 -9.23
N GLU A 112 -1.78 -9.43 -9.15
CA GLU A 112 -2.66 -9.69 -8.00
C GLU A 112 -3.85 -10.60 -8.37
N PHE A 113 -4.26 -10.61 -9.64
CA PHE A 113 -5.48 -11.26 -10.10
C PHE A 113 -5.22 -12.34 -11.15
N ALA A 114 -5.96 -13.44 -11.07
CA ALA A 114 -6.03 -14.46 -12.11
C ALA A 114 -7.10 -14.04 -13.12
N ILE A 115 -6.68 -13.64 -14.32
CA ILE A 115 -7.57 -13.07 -15.32
C ILE A 115 -7.89 -14.11 -16.38
N SER A 116 -9.18 -14.23 -16.71
CA SER A 116 -9.71 -15.07 -17.79
C SER A 116 -10.77 -14.30 -18.57
N MET A 117 -11.10 -14.76 -19.77
CA MET A 117 -12.11 -14.15 -20.65
C MET A 117 -13.13 -15.20 -21.06
N THR A 118 -14.40 -14.83 -21.09
CA THR A 118 -15.46 -15.69 -21.61
C THR A 118 -15.85 -15.31 -23.02
N GLU A 119 -15.97 -16.30 -23.89
CA GLU A 119 -16.53 -16.17 -25.25
C GLU A 119 -17.85 -16.94 -25.38
N VAL A 120 -18.51 -17.21 -24.25
CA VAL A 120 -19.82 -17.85 -24.17
C VAL A 120 -20.76 -17.01 -23.29
N PRO A 121 -22.09 -17.14 -23.46
CA PRO A 121 -23.07 -16.50 -22.59
C PRO A 121 -22.85 -16.85 -21.12
N PHE A 122 -23.27 -15.97 -20.21
CA PHE A 122 -23.18 -16.24 -18.79
C PHE A 122 -24.13 -17.37 -18.37
N SER A 123 -23.56 -18.36 -17.68
CA SER A 123 -24.29 -19.49 -17.11
C SER A 123 -23.70 -19.85 -15.75
N GLU A 124 -24.43 -20.63 -14.95
CA GLU A 124 -23.88 -21.14 -13.68
C GLU A 124 -22.60 -21.93 -13.90
N SER A 125 -22.51 -22.68 -15.00
CA SER A 125 -21.30 -23.40 -15.38
C SER A 125 -20.13 -22.46 -15.68
N SER A 126 -20.35 -21.40 -16.47
CA SER A 126 -19.27 -20.47 -16.83
C SER A 126 -18.78 -19.62 -15.66
N LEU A 127 -19.60 -19.45 -14.61
CA LEU A 127 -19.28 -18.67 -13.41
C LEU A 127 -18.81 -19.51 -12.22
N SER A 128 -18.89 -20.85 -12.29
CA SER A 128 -18.59 -21.78 -11.19
C SER A 128 -17.20 -21.64 -10.56
N HIS A 129 -16.23 -21.10 -11.31
CA HIS A 129 -14.85 -20.88 -10.89
C HIS A 129 -14.44 -19.41 -10.96
N THR A 130 -15.41 -18.50 -10.85
CA THR A 130 -15.20 -17.06 -10.96
C THR A 130 -15.50 -16.40 -9.63
N ASP A 131 -14.66 -15.45 -9.21
CA ASP A 131 -14.90 -14.66 -8.00
C ASP A 131 -15.51 -13.29 -8.36
N ALA A 132 -15.14 -12.73 -9.52
CA ALA A 132 -15.77 -11.51 -10.05
C ALA A 132 -15.90 -11.51 -11.58
N VAL A 133 -16.98 -10.93 -12.08
CA VAL A 133 -17.27 -10.71 -13.51
C VAL A 133 -17.05 -9.24 -13.84
N ILE A 134 -16.36 -8.96 -14.94
CA ILE A 134 -16.11 -7.61 -15.46
C ILE A 134 -16.75 -7.49 -16.84
N MET A 135 -17.74 -6.62 -16.98
CA MET A 135 -18.36 -6.29 -18.25
C MET A 135 -17.91 -4.91 -18.71
N ILE A 136 -17.37 -4.85 -19.92
CA ILE A 136 -16.77 -3.65 -20.49
C ILE A 136 -17.58 -3.21 -21.68
N ASN A 137 -18.28 -2.08 -21.55
CA ASN A 137 -18.98 -1.36 -22.61
C ASN A 137 -19.59 -2.25 -23.72
N PRO A 138 -20.57 -3.12 -23.39
CA PRO A 138 -21.11 -4.12 -24.33
C PRO A 138 -21.63 -3.47 -25.62
N ASP A 139 -21.45 -4.12 -26.75
CA ASP A 139 -21.66 -3.47 -28.05
C ASP A 139 -23.09 -3.04 -28.31
N ASN A 140 -23.26 -1.84 -28.86
CA ASN A 140 -24.56 -1.35 -29.29
C ASN A 140 -25.03 -2.04 -30.60
N PRO A 141 -26.14 -2.80 -30.60
CA PRO A 141 -26.66 -3.45 -31.81
C PRO A 141 -27.09 -2.46 -32.91
N LYS A 142 -27.33 -1.19 -32.57
CA LYS A 142 -27.60 -0.13 -33.56
C LYS A 142 -26.39 0.22 -34.43
N ILE A 143 -25.18 -0.09 -33.94
CA ILE A 143 -23.90 0.21 -34.61
C ILE A 143 -23.25 -1.07 -35.13
N ILE A 144 -23.32 -2.13 -34.34
CA ILE A 144 -22.81 -3.46 -34.69
C ILE A 144 -24.01 -4.41 -34.73
N PRO A 145 -24.68 -4.60 -35.88
CA PRO A 145 -25.91 -5.43 -35.95
C PRO A 145 -25.72 -6.89 -35.51
N SER A 146 -24.48 -7.39 -35.50
CA SER A 146 -24.12 -8.72 -35.02
C SER A 146 -23.78 -8.76 -33.52
N ALA A 147 -23.89 -7.62 -32.81
CA ALA A 147 -23.69 -7.54 -31.38
C ALA A 147 -24.59 -8.53 -30.66
N LYS A 148 -23.98 -9.34 -29.79
CA LYS A 148 -24.71 -10.26 -28.94
C LYS A 148 -25.16 -9.47 -27.72
N ILE A 149 -26.46 -9.49 -27.47
CA ILE A 149 -27.09 -8.77 -26.37
C ILE A 149 -27.26 -9.72 -25.20
N ILE A 150 -27.02 -9.22 -23.98
CA ILE A 150 -27.26 -9.98 -22.76
C ILE A 150 -28.72 -10.37 -22.65
N SER A 151 -28.98 -11.67 -22.46
CA SER A 151 -30.33 -12.20 -22.33
C SER A 151 -30.90 -12.07 -20.91
N ASP A 152 -32.22 -12.16 -20.78
CA ASP A 152 -32.90 -12.18 -19.47
C ASP A 152 -32.40 -13.31 -18.55
N ASN A 153 -32.09 -14.48 -19.13
CA ASN A 153 -31.55 -15.61 -18.39
C ASN A 153 -30.14 -15.32 -17.85
N GLU A 154 -29.29 -14.63 -18.62
CA GLU A 154 -27.97 -14.21 -18.17
C GLU A 154 -28.06 -13.18 -17.04
N ILE A 155 -29.01 -12.23 -17.13
CA ILE A 155 -29.29 -11.28 -16.05
C ILE A 155 -29.67 -12.03 -14.77
N ASP A 156 -30.55 -13.02 -14.85
CA ASP A 156 -30.93 -13.83 -13.68
C ASP A 156 -29.76 -14.61 -13.10
N VAL A 157 -28.91 -15.20 -13.96
CA VAL A 157 -27.68 -15.90 -13.55
C VAL A 157 -26.72 -14.94 -12.83
N LEU A 158 -26.45 -13.76 -13.40
CA LEU A 158 -25.56 -12.76 -12.80
C LEU A 158 -26.11 -12.25 -11.46
N ARG A 159 -27.42 -12.05 -11.35
CA ARG A 159 -28.06 -11.65 -10.09
C ARG A 159 -27.94 -12.73 -9.01
N ARG A 160 -28.09 -14.02 -9.36
CA ARG A 160 -27.84 -15.13 -8.43
C ARG A 160 -26.37 -15.21 -8.04
N PHE A 161 -25.46 -15.14 -9.01
CA PHE A 161 -24.01 -15.11 -8.78
C PHE A 161 -23.60 -14.04 -7.77
N VAL A 162 -24.07 -12.80 -7.96
CA VAL A 162 -23.78 -11.71 -7.01
C VAL A 162 -24.44 -11.99 -5.66
N LYS A 163 -25.71 -12.41 -5.63
CA LYS A 163 -26.41 -12.73 -4.37
C LYS A 163 -25.65 -13.76 -3.53
N ASP A 164 -25.01 -14.73 -4.18
CA ASP A 164 -24.31 -15.84 -3.54
C ASP A 164 -22.86 -15.52 -3.15
N GLY A 165 -22.34 -14.34 -3.51
CA GLY A 165 -21.04 -13.83 -3.05
C GLY A 165 -20.07 -13.41 -4.14
N GLY A 166 -20.44 -13.61 -5.41
CA GLY A 166 -19.68 -13.10 -6.55
C GLY A 166 -19.73 -11.57 -6.64
N SER A 167 -18.74 -10.97 -7.30
CA SER A 167 -18.75 -9.53 -7.58
C SER A 167 -19.01 -9.26 -9.06
N LEU A 168 -19.74 -8.19 -9.37
CA LEU A 168 -19.96 -7.73 -10.74
C LEU A 168 -19.44 -6.30 -10.88
N MET A 169 -18.61 -6.05 -11.88
CA MET A 169 -18.24 -4.70 -12.31
C MET A 169 -18.74 -4.48 -13.72
N VAL A 170 -19.43 -3.35 -13.93
CA VAL A 170 -19.85 -2.90 -15.26
C VAL A 170 -19.25 -1.53 -15.51
N THR A 171 -18.52 -1.39 -16.61
CA THR A 171 -18.06 -0.09 -17.10
C THR A 171 -18.84 0.26 -18.36
N ILE A 172 -19.33 1.49 -18.43
CA ILE A 172 -20.08 2.02 -19.58
C ILE A 172 -19.44 3.33 -20.04
N ASN A 173 -19.84 3.88 -21.18
CA ASN A 173 -19.52 5.25 -21.57
C ASN A 173 -20.80 6.09 -21.61
N GLY A 174 -20.71 7.32 -21.12
CA GLY A 174 -21.80 8.29 -21.18
C GLY A 174 -21.87 9.09 -22.50
N GLY A 175 -22.95 9.83 -22.67
CA GLY A 175 -23.09 10.86 -23.71
C GLY A 175 -23.67 10.40 -25.05
N ASP A 176 -24.02 11.39 -25.88
CA ASP A 176 -24.66 11.20 -27.19
C ASP A 176 -23.67 10.80 -28.31
N ASN A 177 -22.42 10.46 -27.97
CA ASN A 177 -21.44 10.05 -28.95
C ASN A 177 -21.75 8.62 -29.43
N LEU A 178 -22.42 8.51 -30.58
CA LEU A 178 -22.70 7.24 -31.24
C LEU A 178 -21.43 6.35 -31.29
N SER A 179 -20.26 6.93 -31.60
CA SER A 179 -18.99 6.18 -31.71
C SER A 179 -18.42 5.64 -30.39
N GLU A 180 -19.10 5.83 -29.26
CA GLU A 180 -18.76 5.31 -27.93
C GLU A 180 -19.94 4.62 -27.24
N SER A 181 -21.10 4.59 -27.91
CA SER A 181 -22.34 4.03 -27.37
C SER A 181 -22.26 2.52 -27.14
N PHE A 182 -23.10 2.04 -26.23
CA PHE A 182 -23.16 0.66 -25.78
C PHE A 182 -24.61 0.14 -25.80
N GLU A 183 -24.80 -1.14 -25.51
CA GLU A 183 -26.13 -1.73 -25.35
C GLU A 183 -26.80 -1.18 -24.07
N GLU A 184 -27.77 -0.28 -24.22
CA GLU A 184 -28.37 0.36 -23.04
C GLU A 184 -29.54 -0.42 -22.44
N ILE A 185 -30.27 -1.22 -23.20
CA ILE A 185 -31.58 -1.73 -22.76
C ILE A 185 -31.40 -2.83 -21.72
N GLN A 186 -30.63 -3.86 -22.03
CA GLN A 186 -30.41 -5.00 -21.15
C GLN A 186 -29.42 -4.67 -20.04
N ILE A 187 -28.40 -3.85 -20.32
CA ILE A 187 -27.51 -3.33 -19.27
C ILE A 187 -28.27 -2.50 -18.25
N ARG A 188 -29.18 -1.61 -18.68
CA ARG A 188 -29.98 -0.83 -17.74
C ARG A 188 -30.94 -1.73 -16.96
N LYS A 189 -31.51 -2.76 -17.58
CA LYS A 189 -32.33 -3.77 -16.88
C LYS A 189 -31.53 -4.50 -15.80
N LEU A 190 -30.30 -4.93 -16.11
CA LEU A 190 -29.38 -5.56 -15.16
C LEU A 190 -29.06 -4.63 -13.99
N MET A 191 -28.56 -3.42 -14.27
CA MET A 191 -28.10 -2.48 -13.24
C MET A 191 -29.23 -1.96 -12.35
N ARG A 192 -30.42 -1.69 -12.92
CA ARG A 192 -31.60 -1.32 -12.13
C ARG A 192 -32.05 -2.44 -11.19
N GLY A 193 -31.78 -3.69 -11.54
CA GLY A 193 -31.97 -4.85 -10.66
C GLY A 193 -31.14 -4.80 -9.37
N PHE A 194 -30.07 -4.01 -9.35
CA PHE A 194 -29.23 -3.73 -8.18
C PHE A 194 -29.44 -2.31 -7.61
N GLY A 195 -30.40 -1.56 -8.13
CA GLY A 195 -30.69 -0.18 -7.71
C GLY A 195 -29.72 0.86 -8.28
N LEU A 196 -29.01 0.57 -9.36
CA LEU A 196 -28.12 1.52 -10.04
C LEU A 196 -28.64 1.88 -11.43
N ASP A 197 -28.34 3.09 -11.88
CA ASP A 197 -28.64 3.59 -13.21
C ASP A 197 -27.64 4.71 -13.58
N TRP A 198 -27.76 5.32 -14.75
CA TRP A 198 -26.92 6.44 -15.19
C TRP A 198 -27.73 7.59 -15.80
N ASN A 199 -27.11 8.75 -15.85
CA ASN A 199 -27.59 9.92 -16.57
C ASN A 199 -27.19 9.85 -18.05
N ASN A 200 -27.98 10.49 -18.90
CA ASN A 200 -27.60 10.72 -20.30
C ASN A 200 -26.89 12.09 -20.39
N ASP A 201 -25.83 12.25 -19.60
CA ASP A 201 -24.95 13.41 -19.59
C ASP A 201 -23.55 13.02 -20.09
N ASN A 202 -22.70 14.03 -20.27
CA ASN A 202 -21.29 13.85 -20.59
C ASN A 202 -20.49 14.65 -19.56
N THR A 203 -19.56 14.01 -18.87
CA THR A 203 -18.67 14.71 -17.95
C THR A 203 -17.49 15.35 -18.67
N HIS A 204 -17.30 15.04 -19.95
CA HIS A 204 -16.06 15.28 -20.69
C HIS A 204 -14.81 14.74 -19.97
N ALA A 205 -13.69 14.78 -20.67
CA ALA A 205 -12.42 14.39 -20.08
C ALA A 205 -12.05 15.39 -18.97
N SER A 206 -11.84 14.89 -17.75
CA SER A 206 -11.65 15.71 -16.56
C SER A 206 -10.61 15.10 -15.60
N ASP A 207 -9.83 15.97 -14.98
CA ASP A 207 -8.88 15.58 -13.93
C ASP A 207 -9.53 15.82 -12.56
N ILE A 208 -9.82 14.73 -11.86
CA ILE A 208 -10.47 14.71 -10.56
C ILE A 208 -9.41 14.77 -9.46
N GLN A 209 -9.49 15.80 -8.62
CA GLN A 209 -8.67 15.90 -7.42
C GLN A 209 -9.25 14.97 -6.35
N VAL A 210 -8.53 13.89 -6.03
CA VAL A 210 -8.97 12.89 -5.05
C VAL A 210 -8.47 13.28 -3.65
N GLY A 211 -7.22 13.72 -3.55
CA GLY A 211 -6.63 14.24 -2.31
C GLY A 211 -6.27 13.17 -1.27
N ASP A 212 -5.58 13.61 -0.20
CA ASP A 212 -5.02 12.72 0.83
C ASP A 212 -6.06 12.26 1.88
N GLU A 213 -7.28 12.80 1.85
CA GLU A 213 -8.36 12.49 2.80
C GLU A 213 -9.47 11.60 2.20
N ALA A 214 -9.31 11.17 0.94
CA ALA A 214 -10.32 10.40 0.23
C ALA A 214 -10.70 9.09 0.96
N PRO A 215 -11.99 8.72 0.99
CA PRO A 215 -12.48 7.61 1.80
C PRO A 215 -12.14 6.23 1.21
N TYR A 216 -12.05 6.13 -0.12
CA TYR A 216 -11.98 4.84 -0.83
C TYR A 216 -10.69 4.62 -1.61
N PHE A 217 -9.92 5.69 -1.84
CA PHE A 217 -8.67 5.65 -2.57
C PHE A 217 -7.60 6.35 -1.77
N TYR A 218 -6.39 5.80 -1.78
CA TYR A 218 -5.27 6.32 -1.00
C TYR A 218 -4.03 6.49 -1.88
N ASP A 219 -3.21 7.50 -1.56
CA ASP A 219 -2.04 7.90 -2.34
C ASP A 219 -2.36 8.20 -3.82
N VAL A 220 -3.56 8.71 -4.08
CA VAL A 220 -4.03 9.14 -5.41
C VAL A 220 -4.26 10.65 -5.32
N PRO A 221 -3.35 11.50 -5.82
CA PRO A 221 -3.59 12.94 -5.84
C PRO A 221 -4.61 13.32 -6.92
N VAL A 222 -4.43 12.77 -8.14
CA VAL A 222 -5.23 13.08 -9.32
C VAL A 222 -5.64 11.80 -10.03
N PHE A 223 -6.88 11.77 -10.49
CA PHE A 223 -7.48 10.71 -11.29
C PHE A 223 -8.11 11.30 -12.55
N HIS A 224 -7.69 10.82 -13.72
CA HIS A 224 -8.27 11.24 -14.99
C HIS A 224 -9.50 10.42 -15.33
N TYR A 225 -10.64 11.08 -15.50
CA TYR A 225 -11.87 10.49 -15.98
C TYR A 225 -12.06 10.84 -17.46
N GLY A 226 -12.10 9.82 -18.32
CA GLY A 226 -11.95 9.92 -19.78
C GLY A 226 -13.13 10.50 -20.57
N GLY A 227 -14.20 10.94 -19.90
CA GLY A 227 -15.39 11.51 -20.55
C GLY A 227 -16.60 10.59 -20.58
N GLY A 228 -17.03 10.13 -19.40
CA GLY A 228 -18.21 9.29 -19.24
C GLY A 228 -19.47 10.05 -18.85
N CYS A 229 -20.32 9.38 -18.06
CA CYS A 229 -21.53 9.96 -17.47
C CYS A 229 -21.45 9.99 -15.94
N THR A 230 -22.41 10.70 -15.33
CA THR A 230 -22.72 10.56 -13.92
C THR A 230 -23.73 9.43 -13.68
N LEU A 231 -23.69 8.84 -12.49
CA LEU A 231 -24.47 7.69 -12.08
C LEU A 231 -25.61 8.09 -11.16
N LYS A 232 -26.70 7.31 -11.23
CA LYS A 232 -27.87 7.44 -10.36
C LYS A 232 -27.93 6.28 -9.39
N ILE A 233 -28.16 6.64 -8.12
CA ILE A 233 -28.47 5.68 -7.06
C ILE A 233 -29.99 5.67 -6.90
N LEU A 234 -30.61 4.54 -7.19
CA LEU A 234 -32.06 4.37 -7.09
C LEU A 234 -32.46 3.99 -5.66
N PRO A 235 -33.72 4.23 -5.24
CA PRO A 235 -34.19 3.90 -3.89
C PRO A 235 -34.07 2.42 -3.50
N ALA A 236 -33.99 1.52 -4.47
CA ALA A 236 -33.82 0.08 -4.25
C ALA A 236 -32.37 -0.34 -3.97
N ALA A 237 -31.40 0.57 -4.10
CA ALA A 237 -29.99 0.27 -3.82
C ALA A 237 -29.78 -0.06 -2.34
N ILE A 238 -29.12 -1.18 -2.07
CA ILE A 238 -28.81 -1.61 -0.71
C ILE A 238 -27.39 -1.15 -0.38
N HIS A 239 -27.26 -0.30 0.64
CA HIS A 239 -25.99 0.27 1.11
C HIS A 239 -25.11 0.84 -0.03
N PRO A 240 -25.60 1.82 -0.81
CA PRO A 240 -24.81 2.42 -1.86
C PRO A 240 -23.63 3.21 -1.29
N GLU A 241 -22.46 3.05 -1.91
CA GLU A 241 -21.23 3.77 -1.62
C GLU A 241 -20.75 4.46 -2.90
N VAL A 242 -20.69 5.79 -2.86
CA VAL A 242 -20.07 6.57 -3.94
C VAL A 242 -18.56 6.50 -3.73
N LEU A 243 -17.87 5.72 -4.57
CA LEU A 243 -16.42 5.56 -4.48
C LEU A 243 -15.68 6.78 -5.04
N MET A 244 -16.24 7.38 -6.09
CA MET A 244 -15.68 8.57 -6.75
C MET A 244 -16.80 9.48 -7.25
N ASN A 245 -16.70 10.77 -6.93
CA ASN A 245 -17.45 11.81 -7.61
C ASN A 245 -16.64 12.33 -8.80
N VAL A 246 -17.34 12.67 -9.88
CA VAL A 246 -16.77 13.23 -11.11
C VAL A 246 -17.46 14.55 -11.44
N TYR A 247 -16.78 15.41 -12.18
CA TYR A 247 -17.30 16.70 -12.61
C TYR A 247 -16.69 17.08 -13.95
N SER A 248 -17.42 17.86 -14.75
CA SER A 248 -16.90 18.36 -16.01
C SER A 248 -15.84 19.43 -15.82
N ASP A 249 -14.86 19.42 -16.71
CA ASP A 249 -13.85 20.48 -16.75
C ASP A 249 -14.54 21.84 -17.02
N PRO A 250 -14.17 22.91 -16.29
CA PRO A 250 -14.70 24.26 -16.49
C PRO A 250 -14.59 24.80 -17.92
N GLY A 251 -13.69 24.23 -18.75
CA GLY A 251 -13.51 24.61 -20.15
C GLY A 251 -14.62 24.16 -21.11
N TYR A 252 -15.53 23.27 -20.70
CA TYR A 252 -16.64 22.79 -21.53
C TYR A 252 -17.95 23.56 -21.31
N SER A 253 -18.82 23.62 -22.32
CA SER A 253 -20.09 24.37 -22.27
C SER A 253 -21.10 23.80 -21.28
N ASP A 254 -20.90 22.57 -20.82
CA ASP A 254 -21.68 21.83 -19.85
C ASP A 254 -20.91 21.61 -18.54
N ALA A 255 -20.00 22.52 -18.18
CA ALA A 255 -19.22 22.58 -16.92
C ALA A 255 -20.04 22.45 -15.60
N HIS A 256 -21.35 22.29 -15.68
CA HIS A 256 -22.25 22.06 -14.55
C HIS A 256 -22.50 20.58 -14.26
N VAL A 257 -22.11 19.64 -15.14
CA VAL A 257 -22.25 18.20 -14.90
C VAL A 257 -21.33 17.78 -13.77
N LYS A 258 -21.91 17.29 -12.67
CA LYS A 258 -21.19 16.73 -11.52
C LYS A 258 -22.04 15.71 -10.78
N GLY A 259 -21.41 14.68 -10.24
CA GLY A 259 -22.11 13.65 -9.47
C GLY A 259 -21.28 12.38 -9.28
N PRO A 260 -21.90 11.28 -8.84
CA PRO A 260 -21.22 10.00 -8.71
C PRO A 260 -20.71 9.50 -10.05
N GLY A 261 -19.45 9.12 -10.18
CA GLY A 261 -18.88 8.50 -11.40
C GLY A 261 -18.53 7.02 -11.21
N ILE A 262 -18.27 6.62 -9.97
CA ILE A 262 -18.06 5.22 -9.58
C ILE A 262 -18.89 4.95 -8.33
N VAL A 263 -19.80 3.97 -8.42
CA VAL A 263 -20.68 3.59 -7.31
C VAL A 263 -20.59 2.09 -7.07
N MET A 264 -20.47 1.71 -5.81
CA MET A 264 -20.60 0.33 -5.36
C MET A 264 -21.91 0.15 -4.57
N VAL A 265 -22.57 -0.98 -4.76
CA VAL A 265 -23.70 -1.44 -3.93
C VAL A 265 -23.44 -2.87 -3.47
N ARG A 266 -24.14 -3.28 -2.42
CA ARG A 266 -24.14 -4.66 -1.94
C ARG A 266 -25.43 -5.35 -2.34
N TYR A 267 -25.36 -6.61 -2.74
CA TYR A 267 -26.54 -7.40 -3.09
C TYR A 267 -26.37 -8.84 -2.63
N GLY A 268 -27.14 -9.25 -1.64
CA GLY A 268 -26.90 -10.51 -0.94
C GLY A 268 -25.51 -10.50 -0.27
N LYS A 269 -24.66 -11.46 -0.62
CA LYS A 269 -23.29 -11.58 -0.11
C LYS A 269 -22.25 -10.92 -1.00
N GLY A 270 -22.61 -10.55 -2.23
CA GLY A 270 -21.71 -10.00 -3.23
C GLY A 270 -21.81 -8.48 -3.37
N LYS A 271 -21.09 -7.96 -4.37
CA LYS A 271 -20.95 -6.53 -4.64
C LYS A 271 -21.19 -6.25 -6.10
N VAL A 272 -21.71 -5.06 -6.39
CA VAL A 272 -21.84 -4.55 -7.75
C VAL A 272 -21.20 -3.17 -7.83
N ILE A 273 -20.29 -2.99 -8.79
CA ILE A 273 -19.64 -1.72 -9.08
C ILE A 273 -20.09 -1.26 -10.47
N LEU A 274 -20.58 -0.03 -10.58
CA LEU A 274 -20.85 0.64 -11.85
C LEU A 274 -19.86 1.79 -12.01
N CYS A 275 -19.21 1.85 -13.17
CA CYS A 275 -18.35 2.96 -13.58
C CYS A 275 -18.95 3.63 -14.82
N GLY A 276 -19.12 4.95 -14.77
CA GLY A 276 -19.73 5.72 -15.84
C GLY A 276 -18.81 6.00 -17.04
N ASP A 277 -17.55 5.58 -16.98
CA ASP A 277 -16.59 5.67 -18.09
C ASP A 277 -15.76 4.40 -18.23
N THR A 278 -15.62 3.94 -19.47
CA THR A 278 -14.76 2.83 -19.87
C THR A 278 -13.43 3.33 -20.43
N GLY A 279 -13.42 4.50 -21.08
CA GLY A 279 -12.20 5.11 -21.65
C GLY A 279 -11.13 5.43 -20.61
N THR A 280 -11.52 5.68 -19.36
CA THR A 280 -10.62 5.87 -18.21
C THR A 280 -9.59 4.76 -18.05
N TRP A 281 -9.98 3.53 -18.36
CA TRP A 281 -9.19 2.32 -18.07
C TRP A 281 -8.30 1.90 -19.24
N THR A 282 -8.24 2.65 -20.34
CA THR A 282 -7.46 2.26 -21.52
C THR A 282 -6.06 2.88 -21.51
N GLY A 283 -5.55 3.41 -22.62
CA GLY A 283 -4.31 4.19 -22.68
C GLY A 283 -4.31 5.42 -21.76
N ASN A 284 -5.47 5.86 -21.25
CA ASN A 284 -5.54 6.87 -20.19
C ASN A 284 -4.83 6.43 -18.90
N ILE A 285 -4.61 5.12 -18.67
CA ILE A 285 -3.81 4.68 -17.53
C ILE A 285 -2.32 5.04 -17.65
N SER A 286 -1.86 5.34 -18.86
CA SER A 286 -0.47 5.67 -19.17
C SER A 286 -0.18 7.18 -19.10
N ARG A 287 -1.14 8.00 -18.68
CA ARG A 287 -0.94 9.44 -18.51
C ARG A 287 0.08 9.70 -17.39
N PRO A 288 1.16 10.46 -17.64
CA PRO A 288 2.27 10.59 -16.70
C PRO A 288 1.99 11.49 -15.49
N TRP A 289 0.93 12.31 -15.54
CA TRP A 289 0.52 13.19 -14.43
C TRP A 289 -0.65 12.61 -13.62
N ASP A 290 -1.23 11.49 -14.04
CA ASP A 290 -2.41 10.88 -13.41
C ASP A 290 -2.07 9.56 -12.73
N ASN A 291 -2.95 9.13 -11.81
CA ASN A 291 -2.75 7.93 -11.00
C ASN A 291 -3.79 6.84 -11.32
N ASN A 292 -4.31 6.84 -12.55
CA ASN A 292 -5.34 5.90 -13.03
C ASN A 292 -4.98 4.44 -12.78
N GLN A 293 -3.72 4.02 -13.00
CA GLN A 293 -3.29 2.66 -12.68
C GLN A 293 -3.45 2.33 -11.18
N ARG A 294 -3.16 3.27 -10.28
CA ARG A 294 -3.31 3.07 -8.83
C ARG A 294 -4.78 3.00 -8.44
N VAL A 295 -5.62 3.87 -8.99
CA VAL A 295 -7.08 3.82 -8.82
C VAL A 295 -7.63 2.49 -9.31
N LEU A 296 -7.22 2.04 -10.50
CA LEU A 296 -7.63 0.76 -11.08
C LEU A 296 -7.32 -0.42 -10.14
N VAL A 297 -6.07 -0.55 -9.68
CA VAL A 297 -5.68 -1.64 -8.77
C VAL A 297 -6.50 -1.60 -7.48
N GLN A 298 -6.66 -0.41 -6.87
CA GLN A 298 -7.46 -0.27 -5.65
C GLN A 298 -8.95 -0.54 -5.90
N LEU A 299 -9.50 -0.13 -7.04
CA LEU A 299 -10.89 -0.38 -7.43
C LEU A 299 -11.16 -1.89 -7.56
N PHE A 300 -10.26 -2.63 -8.20
CA PHE A 300 -10.40 -4.08 -8.35
C PHE A 300 -10.26 -4.84 -7.02
N GLN A 301 -9.59 -4.26 -6.01
CA GLN A 301 -9.59 -4.84 -4.67
C GLN A 301 -10.98 -4.82 -4.03
N TYR A 302 -11.87 -3.87 -4.38
CA TYR A 302 -13.24 -3.86 -3.85
C TYR A 302 -14.05 -5.07 -4.33
N LEU A 303 -13.67 -5.71 -5.44
CA LEU A 303 -14.32 -6.92 -5.94
C LEU A 303 -14.00 -8.17 -5.12
N LYS A 304 -13.06 -8.10 -4.17
CA LYS A 304 -12.78 -9.21 -3.25
C LYS A 304 -14.05 -9.59 -2.47
N PRO A 305 -14.38 -10.88 -2.34
CA PRO A 305 -15.51 -11.32 -1.52
C PRO A 305 -15.39 -10.78 -0.10
N ASP A 306 -16.50 -10.36 0.49
CA ASP A 306 -16.50 -9.79 1.84
C ASP A 306 -15.99 -10.81 2.87
N ARG A 307 -15.03 -10.39 3.69
CA ARG A 307 -14.44 -11.18 4.77
C ARG A 307 -14.69 -10.56 6.15
N GLY A 308 -15.52 -9.53 6.22
CA GLY A 308 -15.80 -8.77 7.44
C GLY A 308 -14.58 -8.03 7.97
N VAL A 309 -13.59 -7.72 7.11
CA VAL A 309 -12.46 -6.90 7.53
C VAL A 309 -12.94 -5.48 7.78
N LYS A 310 -12.60 -4.96 8.96
CA LYS A 310 -13.03 -3.63 9.39
C LYS A 310 -11.82 -2.70 9.42
N PRO A 311 -11.88 -1.53 8.75
CA PRO A 311 -10.88 -0.50 8.94
C PRO A 311 -10.96 0.09 10.37
N PRO A 312 -10.01 0.94 10.78
CA PRO A 312 -9.99 1.51 12.13
C PRO A 312 -11.29 2.25 12.50
N GLN A 313 -11.96 1.80 13.57
CA GLN A 313 -13.21 2.39 14.05
C GLN A 313 -12.98 3.55 15.02
N LEU A 314 -12.70 4.73 14.47
CA LEU A 314 -12.39 5.94 15.23
C LEU A 314 -13.67 6.75 15.57
N SER A 315 -14.28 6.53 16.72
CA SER A 315 -15.45 7.35 17.14
C SER A 315 -15.03 8.71 17.72
N VAL A 316 -15.71 9.79 17.31
CA VAL A 316 -15.51 11.14 17.87
C VAL A 316 -15.70 11.11 19.40
N GLY A 317 -14.80 11.77 20.12
CA GLY A 317 -14.84 11.83 21.58
C GLY A 317 -14.24 10.62 22.30
N LYS A 318 -13.91 9.53 21.59
CA LYS A 318 -13.14 8.42 22.18
C LYS A 318 -11.65 8.76 22.22
N SER A 319 -10.98 8.17 23.20
CA SER A 319 -9.54 8.27 23.37
C SER A 319 -8.89 6.91 23.63
N TRP A 320 -7.64 6.76 23.19
CA TRP A 320 -6.82 5.58 23.38
C TRP A 320 -5.46 5.98 23.95
N ASN A 321 -4.88 5.15 24.80
CA ASN A 321 -3.58 5.43 25.39
C ASN A 321 -2.56 4.40 24.90
N TYR A 322 -1.48 4.87 24.29
CA TYR A 322 -0.37 4.03 23.88
C TYR A 322 0.84 4.27 24.76
N GLU A 323 1.48 3.19 25.21
CA GLU A 323 2.85 3.23 25.70
C GLU A 323 3.80 3.18 24.51
N ILE A 324 4.78 4.08 24.52
CA ILE A 324 5.82 4.15 23.51
C ILE A 324 7.15 3.76 24.16
N THR A 325 7.86 2.85 23.51
CA THR A 325 9.28 2.59 23.80
C THR A 325 10.08 2.73 22.51
N GLU A 326 11.14 3.53 22.57
CA GLU A 326 12.06 3.75 21.49
C GLU A 326 13.48 3.39 21.94
N VAL A 327 14.22 2.73 21.06
CA VAL A 327 15.60 2.29 21.29
C VAL A 327 16.40 2.55 20.03
N GLY A 328 17.59 3.14 20.18
CA GLY A 328 18.56 3.21 19.09
C GLY A 328 19.88 2.61 19.52
N VAL A 329 20.54 1.93 18.59
CA VAL A 329 21.83 1.25 18.79
C VAL A 329 22.76 1.63 17.65
N GLN A 330 24.04 1.80 17.97
CA GLN A 330 25.08 2.04 16.99
C GLN A 330 26.12 0.95 17.06
N ASP A 331 26.53 0.50 15.88
CA ASP A 331 27.67 -0.36 15.70
C ASP A 331 28.63 0.38 14.77
N ILE A 332 29.61 1.05 15.38
CA ILE A 332 30.61 1.88 14.73
C ILE A 332 31.95 1.44 15.33
N PRO A 333 32.91 0.99 14.52
CA PRO A 333 34.22 0.60 15.01
C PRO A 333 34.88 1.73 15.80
N ILE A 334 35.67 1.36 16.82
CA ILE A 334 36.35 2.33 17.69
C ILE A 334 37.30 3.23 16.87
N GLU A 335 37.95 2.66 15.86
CA GLU A 335 38.89 3.35 14.97
C GLU A 335 38.20 4.30 13.96
N ASN A 336 36.90 4.18 13.76
CA ASN A 336 36.14 5.11 12.94
C ASN A 336 36.00 6.44 13.68
N SER A 337 36.37 7.57 13.05
CA SER A 337 36.37 8.88 13.71
C SER A 337 34.96 9.35 14.13
N LEU A 338 33.90 8.84 13.51
CA LEU A 338 32.51 9.09 13.91
C LEU A 338 32.17 8.49 15.29
N SER A 339 32.95 7.50 15.76
CA SER A 339 32.80 6.95 17.11
C SER A 339 33.01 8.01 18.19
N LYS A 340 33.87 9.02 17.90
CA LYS A 340 34.30 10.11 18.80
C LYS A 340 33.32 11.27 18.87
N ILE A 341 32.35 11.35 17.96
CA ILE A 341 31.33 12.40 17.99
C ILE A 341 30.44 12.24 19.22
N SER A 342 30.14 13.37 19.89
CA SER A 342 29.35 13.40 21.13
C SER A 342 27.93 12.85 20.94
N LYS A 343 27.54 11.96 21.87
CA LYS A 343 26.26 11.24 21.92
C LYS A 343 25.65 11.39 23.33
N PRO A 344 25.06 12.56 23.66
CA PRO A 344 24.72 12.94 25.04
C PRO A 344 23.69 12.04 25.72
N HIS A 345 22.87 11.32 24.95
CA HIS A 345 21.82 10.43 25.48
C HIS A 345 22.13 8.94 25.35
N TYR A 346 23.35 8.61 24.91
CA TYR A 346 23.78 7.23 24.75
C TYR A 346 24.51 6.75 26.01
N LYS A 347 24.37 5.46 26.30
CA LYS A 347 25.24 4.72 27.21
C LYS A 347 25.90 3.56 26.49
N PRO A 348 27.05 3.09 27.00
CA PRO A 348 27.63 1.85 26.52
C PRO A 348 26.74 0.66 26.94
N PHE A 349 26.42 -0.21 25.98
CA PHE A 349 25.88 -1.55 26.20
C PHE A 349 27.00 -2.56 25.93
N TYR A 350 27.21 -3.49 26.85
CA TYR A 350 28.27 -4.49 26.77
C TYR A 350 27.64 -5.88 26.54
N PRO A 351 27.31 -6.25 25.28
CA PRO A 351 26.80 -7.59 24.97
C PRO A 351 27.85 -8.67 25.25
N SER A 352 29.13 -8.32 25.25
CA SER A 352 30.24 -9.16 25.66
C SER A 352 31.36 -8.33 26.28
N LYS A 353 32.36 -8.97 26.90
CA LYS A 353 33.55 -8.29 27.44
C LYS A 353 34.43 -7.58 26.39
N TYR A 354 34.22 -7.87 25.10
CA TYR A 354 35.05 -7.36 24.00
C TYR A 354 34.30 -6.42 23.05
N ASN A 355 32.99 -6.27 23.22
CA ASN A 355 32.18 -5.44 22.34
C ASN A 355 31.38 -4.44 23.17
N THR A 356 31.43 -3.17 22.77
CA THR A 356 30.69 -2.08 23.39
C THR A 356 29.89 -1.37 22.32
N LEU A 357 28.56 -1.40 22.45
CA LEU A 357 27.65 -0.74 21.52
C LEU A 357 27.01 0.46 22.20
N PRO A 358 27.17 1.69 21.69
CA PRO A 358 26.39 2.82 22.16
C PRO A 358 24.90 2.56 21.91
N TYR A 359 24.06 2.75 22.93
CA TYR A 359 22.61 2.75 22.76
C TYR A 359 21.91 3.83 23.58
N TYR A 360 20.73 4.23 23.14
CA TYR A 360 19.79 5.02 23.94
C TYR A 360 18.46 4.31 24.07
N LYS A 361 17.68 4.74 25.05
CA LYS A 361 16.28 4.35 25.21
C LYS A 361 15.44 5.55 25.63
N ALA A 362 14.26 5.68 25.04
CA ALA A 362 13.24 6.64 25.42
C ALA A 362 11.90 5.94 25.66
N THR A 363 11.09 6.53 26.54
CA THR A 363 9.72 6.08 26.79
C THR A 363 8.78 7.27 26.84
N ALA A 364 7.53 7.08 26.43
CA ALA A 364 6.48 8.08 26.56
C ALA A 364 5.09 7.43 26.64
N ASN A 365 4.10 8.20 27.06
CA ASN A 365 2.69 7.87 26.88
C ASN A 365 2.09 8.77 25.79
N LEU A 366 1.23 8.21 24.94
CA LEU A 366 0.54 8.92 23.88
C LEU A 366 -0.97 8.78 24.08
N ASN A 367 -1.63 9.86 24.47
CA ASN A 367 -3.08 9.92 24.54
C ASN A 367 -3.64 10.38 23.18
N LEU A 368 -4.23 9.45 22.44
CA LEU A 368 -4.87 9.68 21.16
C LEU A 368 -6.33 10.07 21.37
N ALA A 369 -6.79 11.16 20.76
CA ALA A 369 -8.19 11.60 20.84
C ALA A 369 -8.73 12.01 19.47
N VAL A 370 -9.91 11.52 19.10
CA VAL A 370 -10.59 11.90 17.86
C VAL A 370 -11.40 13.17 18.10
N LYS A 371 -11.01 14.24 17.42
CA LYS A 371 -11.57 15.59 17.60
C LYS A 371 -12.76 15.88 16.71
N GLY A 372 -12.87 15.19 15.58
CA GLY A 372 -13.96 15.36 14.64
C GLY A 372 -13.76 14.51 13.40
N LYS A 373 -14.67 14.67 12.45
CA LYS A 373 -14.73 13.97 11.17
C LYS A 373 -15.04 15.01 10.08
N ASN A 374 -14.45 14.88 8.90
CA ASN A 374 -14.75 15.76 7.75
C ASN A 374 -15.92 15.17 6.92
N GLU A 375 -16.24 15.81 5.79
CA GLU A 375 -17.30 15.36 4.87
C GLU A 375 -16.95 14.06 4.13
N GLU A 376 -15.65 13.80 3.95
CA GLU A 376 -15.08 12.60 3.30
C GLU A 376 -14.86 11.43 4.26
N ASP A 377 -15.52 11.47 5.41
CA ASP A 377 -15.43 10.47 6.46
C ASP A 377 -14.04 10.25 7.11
N ALA A 378 -13.08 11.14 6.87
CA ALA A 378 -11.77 11.14 7.50
C ALA A 378 -11.79 11.78 8.89
N HIS A 379 -11.07 11.18 9.83
CA HIS A 379 -11.06 11.55 11.24
C HIS A 379 -9.90 12.48 11.56
N LYS A 380 -10.18 13.62 12.19
CA LYS A 380 -9.17 14.54 12.72
C LYS A 380 -8.74 14.04 14.09
N VAL A 381 -7.47 13.66 14.21
CA VAL A 381 -6.90 13.02 15.39
C VAL A 381 -5.82 13.90 16.01
N GLU A 382 -5.84 14.01 17.33
CA GLU A 382 -4.79 14.67 18.11
C GLU A 382 -4.19 13.66 19.08
N ALA A 383 -2.86 13.56 19.09
CA ALA A 383 -2.11 12.72 20.00
C ALA A 383 -1.27 13.61 20.93
N LYS A 384 -1.54 13.53 22.23
CA LYS A 384 -0.81 14.27 23.27
C LYS A 384 0.26 13.38 23.86
N ILE A 385 1.50 13.86 23.89
CA ILE A 385 2.63 13.13 24.46
C ILE A 385 2.81 13.54 25.92
N GLN A 386 2.90 12.54 26.78
CA GLN A 386 3.06 12.68 28.22
C GLN A 386 4.24 11.82 28.69
N ASP A 387 4.83 12.20 29.82
CA ASP A 387 5.89 11.45 30.50
C ASP A 387 7.06 11.03 29.59
N PHE A 388 7.40 11.85 28.59
CA PHE A 388 8.54 11.57 27.74
C PHE A 388 9.83 11.62 28.57
N LYS A 389 10.61 10.52 28.54
CA LYS A 389 11.84 10.40 29.31
C LYS A 389 12.91 9.71 28.47
N TRP A 390 14.07 10.35 28.38
CA TRP A 390 15.30 9.64 28.02
C TRP A 390 15.74 8.83 29.24
N GLN A 391 16.04 7.55 29.06
CA GLN A 391 16.48 6.70 30.17
C GLN A 391 17.87 7.14 30.69
N PHE A 392 18.67 7.74 29.82
CA PHE A 392 20.07 8.10 30.06
C PHE A 392 20.32 9.58 29.78
N GLY A 393 19.72 10.46 30.58
CA GLY A 393 19.96 11.89 30.47
C GLY A 393 19.10 12.70 31.42
N SER A 394 19.34 14.01 31.48
CA SER A 394 18.47 14.95 32.19
C SER A 394 17.12 15.05 31.45
N THR A 395 16.03 14.77 32.17
CA THR A 395 14.69 15.16 31.72
C THR A 395 14.57 16.67 31.85
N HIS A 396 14.82 17.40 30.78
CA HIS A 396 14.43 18.81 30.73
C HIS A 396 12.91 18.89 30.56
N HIS A 397 12.23 19.39 31.59
CA HIS A 397 10.84 19.78 31.52
C HIS A 397 10.74 21.00 30.58
N ASN A 398 10.37 20.76 29.33
CA ASN A 398 9.93 21.84 28.46
C ASN A 398 8.43 22.01 28.65
N ASP A 399 8.03 23.16 29.18
CA ASP A 399 6.63 23.59 29.43
C ASP A 399 5.79 23.79 28.15
N THR A 400 6.32 23.41 26.99
CA THR A 400 5.60 23.53 25.72
C THR A 400 4.72 22.32 25.49
N SER A 401 3.48 22.55 25.05
CA SER A 401 2.53 21.50 24.71
C SER A 401 3.11 20.55 23.65
N GLN A 402 3.20 19.26 23.96
CA GLN A 402 3.71 18.21 23.05
C GLN A 402 2.54 17.51 22.35
N ASN A 403 2.18 17.99 21.15
CA ASN A 403 1.01 17.51 20.43
C ASN A 403 1.35 17.14 18.98
N ILE A 404 0.74 16.06 18.50
CA ILE A 404 0.77 15.66 17.09
C ILE A 404 -0.66 15.66 16.58
N LYS A 405 -0.92 16.36 15.48
CA LYS A 405 -2.22 16.39 14.78
C LYS A 405 -2.07 15.69 13.45
N PHE A 406 -3.04 14.88 13.07
CA PHE A 406 -3.07 14.19 11.78
C PHE A 406 -4.50 13.80 11.42
N VAL A 407 -4.68 13.38 10.18
CA VAL A 407 -5.96 12.90 9.65
C VAL A 407 -5.84 11.41 9.34
N VAL A 408 -6.90 10.65 9.64
CA VAL A 408 -7.00 9.22 9.32
C VAL A 408 -8.19 9.02 8.40
N SER A 409 -7.96 8.60 7.16
CA SER A 409 -9.03 8.29 6.20
C SER A 409 -9.88 7.12 6.67
N ARG A 410 -11.04 6.91 6.02
CA ARG A 410 -11.92 5.77 6.29
C ARG A 410 -11.17 4.42 6.25
N GLN A 411 -10.22 4.24 5.33
CA GLN A 411 -9.42 3.01 5.19
C GLN A 411 -8.26 2.91 6.21
N GLY A 412 -7.98 3.97 6.97
CA GLY A 412 -6.86 4.04 7.91
C GLY A 412 -5.58 4.67 7.34
N LYS A 413 -5.64 5.37 6.19
CA LYS A 413 -4.49 6.11 5.68
C LYS A 413 -4.26 7.37 6.50
N VAL A 414 -3.02 7.61 6.93
CA VAL A 414 -2.65 8.80 7.70
C VAL A 414 -2.11 9.90 6.79
N SER A 415 -2.61 11.12 6.96
CA SER A 415 -2.22 12.33 6.23
C SER A 415 -2.19 13.58 7.12
N HIS A 416 -1.78 14.71 6.56
CA HIS A 416 -1.74 16.03 7.24
C HIS A 416 -1.07 16.04 8.62
N LEU A 417 0.03 15.30 8.75
CA LEU A 417 0.73 15.14 10.02
C LEU A 417 1.55 16.39 10.38
N TYR A 418 1.23 16.99 11.52
CA TYR A 418 1.84 18.19 12.07
C TYR A 418 2.17 18.00 13.56
N ALA A 419 3.34 18.46 13.99
CA ALA A 419 3.79 18.30 15.37
C ALA A 419 4.24 19.63 16.00
N THR A 420 3.76 19.89 17.22
CA THR A 420 4.13 21.03 18.06
C THR A 420 4.90 20.54 19.28
N GLY A 421 6.08 21.12 19.50
CA GLY A 421 7.00 20.69 20.55
C GLY A 421 8.10 19.74 20.04
N GLU A 422 9.25 19.75 20.69
CA GLU A 422 10.43 18.97 20.29
C GLU A 422 10.18 17.46 20.34
N ARG A 423 9.55 16.96 21.42
CA ARG A 423 9.25 15.53 21.60
C ARG A 423 8.14 15.05 20.67
N ALA A 424 7.21 15.94 20.35
CA ALA A 424 6.22 15.67 19.31
C ALA A 424 6.87 15.53 17.93
N LYS A 425 7.71 16.50 17.54
CA LYS A 425 8.46 16.42 16.27
C LYS A 425 9.33 15.17 16.21
N TRP A 426 9.89 14.77 17.36
CA TRP A 426 10.64 13.54 17.50
C TRP A 426 9.81 12.31 17.15
N LEU A 427 8.66 12.09 17.79
CA LEU A 427 7.86 10.86 17.64
C LEU A 427 6.96 10.84 16.40
N ALA A 428 6.63 12.00 15.86
CA ALA A 428 5.69 12.16 14.75
C ALA A 428 5.95 11.28 13.51
N PRO A 429 7.18 11.00 13.07
CA PRO A 429 7.42 10.16 11.89
C PRO A 429 6.87 8.74 12.02
N ASP A 430 6.75 8.24 13.25
CA ASP A 430 6.41 6.85 13.57
C ASP A 430 4.95 6.68 14.02
N VAL A 431 4.29 7.76 14.45
CA VAL A 431 2.87 7.75 14.86
C VAL A 431 1.91 7.16 13.82
N PRO A 432 2.09 7.32 12.49
CA PRO A 432 1.19 6.72 11.51
C PRO A 432 0.96 5.20 11.69
N VAL A 433 1.90 4.48 12.31
CA VAL A 433 1.78 3.03 12.56
C VAL A 433 0.64 2.65 13.52
N ILE A 434 0.04 3.59 14.25
CA ILE A 434 -1.09 3.30 15.14
C ILE A 434 -2.44 3.25 14.39
N ALA A 435 -2.46 3.60 13.11
CA ALA A 435 -3.59 3.41 12.22
C ALA A 435 -3.22 2.38 11.14
N ALA A 436 -4.00 1.30 11.06
CA ALA A 436 -3.80 0.27 10.03
C ALA A 436 -4.53 0.66 8.75
N LEU A 437 -3.79 0.75 7.65
CA LEU A 437 -4.38 0.88 6.31
C LEU A 437 -4.93 -0.49 5.89
N LEU A 438 -6.25 -0.62 5.88
CA LEU A 438 -6.98 -1.81 5.43
C LEU A 438 -7.80 -1.41 4.21
N PRO A 439 -7.36 -1.74 2.98
CA PRO A 439 -7.89 -1.12 1.76
C PRO A 439 -9.36 -1.49 1.52
N VAL A 440 -9.74 -2.73 1.82
CA VAL A 440 -11.07 -3.26 1.56
C VAL A 440 -11.48 -4.29 2.62
N ASP A 441 -12.77 -4.55 2.72
CA ASP A 441 -13.38 -5.53 3.65
C ASP A 441 -13.09 -7.01 3.28
N GLY A 442 -12.56 -7.26 2.08
CA GLY A 442 -12.36 -8.59 1.51
C GLY A 442 -10.92 -9.10 1.53
N ILE A 443 -9.98 -8.40 2.18
CA ILE A 443 -8.59 -8.87 2.26
C ILE A 443 -8.47 -10.17 3.07
N ARG A 444 -7.48 -11.00 2.72
CA ARG A 444 -7.17 -12.27 3.41
C ARG A 444 -5.67 -12.47 3.65
N PRO A 445 -5.26 -13.41 4.52
CA PRO A 445 -3.86 -13.76 4.68
C PRO A 445 -3.19 -14.08 3.34
N GLY A 446 -2.01 -13.50 3.11
CA GLY A 446 -1.24 -13.55 1.87
C GLY A 446 -1.55 -12.41 0.88
N ASP A 447 -2.63 -11.65 1.07
CA ASP A 447 -2.89 -10.44 0.28
C ASP A 447 -1.87 -9.35 0.61
N HIS A 448 -1.52 -8.57 -0.41
CA HIS A 448 -0.60 -7.46 -0.31
C HIS A 448 -1.13 -6.23 -1.04
N TRP A 449 -0.73 -5.04 -0.57
CA TRP A 449 -1.08 -3.77 -1.20
C TRP A 449 0.04 -2.75 -1.01
N LYS A 450 0.19 -1.86 -1.98
CA LYS A 450 1.25 -0.85 -1.98
C LYS A 450 0.70 0.48 -1.50
N THR A 451 1.46 1.17 -0.66
CA THR A 451 1.15 2.54 -0.18
C THR A 451 2.44 3.36 -0.05
N ILE A 452 2.34 4.69 -0.08
CA ILE A 452 3.47 5.60 0.13
C ILE A 452 3.50 6.00 1.60
N GLU A 453 4.52 5.59 2.35
CA GLU A 453 4.61 5.87 3.79
C GLU A 453 5.85 6.71 4.12
N THR A 454 5.77 7.45 5.22
CA THR A 454 6.92 8.14 5.80
C THR A 454 7.87 7.14 6.44
N LEU A 455 9.17 7.30 6.24
CA LEU A 455 10.23 6.47 6.81
C LEU A 455 11.29 7.37 7.44
N ARG A 456 11.55 7.16 8.74
CA ARG A 456 12.63 7.83 9.47
C ARG A 456 13.99 7.32 9.00
N ILE A 457 14.94 8.22 8.82
CA ILE A 457 16.34 7.91 8.53
C ILE A 457 17.12 7.92 9.86
N PRO A 458 17.65 6.79 10.35
CA PRO A 458 18.52 6.76 11.53
C PRO A 458 19.71 7.72 11.40
N ILE A 459 20.06 8.40 12.50
CA ILE A 459 21.15 9.40 12.52
C ILE A 459 22.15 9.15 13.65
N LEU A 460 23.33 9.77 13.55
CA LEU A 460 24.46 9.52 14.45
C LEU A 460 24.27 10.05 15.88
N ARG A 461 23.60 11.18 16.11
CA ARG A 461 23.40 11.63 17.49
C ARG A 461 22.19 10.97 18.15
N GLY A 462 21.32 10.33 17.38
CA GLY A 462 20.13 9.63 17.85
C GLY A 462 19.12 10.45 18.65
N SER A 463 19.42 11.71 19.01
CA SER A 463 18.57 12.66 19.70
C SER A 463 18.29 13.94 18.90
N ASP A 464 18.90 14.09 17.71
CA ASP A 464 18.58 15.18 16.77
C ASP A 464 17.44 14.79 15.84
N LEU A 465 16.62 15.76 15.41
CA LEU A 465 15.44 15.46 14.58
C LEU A 465 15.85 14.74 13.28
N ALA A 466 15.48 13.47 13.21
CA ALA A 466 15.83 12.61 12.09
C ALA A 466 15.15 13.06 10.79
N PRO A 467 15.87 13.07 9.65
CA PRO A 467 15.25 13.25 8.35
C PRO A 467 14.21 12.17 8.06
N ILE A 468 13.22 12.52 7.24
CA ILE A 468 12.15 11.63 6.83
C ILE A 468 12.15 11.55 5.31
N ARG A 469 11.82 10.37 4.76
CA ARG A 469 11.57 10.17 3.32
C ARG A 469 10.19 9.53 3.13
N LYS A 470 9.47 9.91 2.07
CA LYS A 470 8.27 9.19 1.63
C LYS A 470 8.71 8.09 0.66
N VAL A 471 8.33 6.85 0.94
CA VAL A 471 8.76 5.70 0.14
C VAL A 471 7.59 4.77 -0.15
N PRO A 472 7.56 4.11 -1.33
CA PRO A 472 6.60 3.05 -1.58
C PRO A 472 6.90 1.87 -0.64
N MET A 473 5.89 1.40 0.08
CA MET A 473 5.92 0.24 0.95
C MET A 473 4.84 -0.74 0.51
N GLU A 474 5.20 -2.02 0.45
CA GLU A 474 4.25 -3.10 0.29
C GLU A 474 3.86 -3.63 1.68
N LYS A 475 2.56 -3.61 1.99
CA LYS A 475 1.99 -4.19 3.19
C LYS A 475 1.41 -5.55 2.85
N THR A 476 1.61 -6.51 3.74
CA THR A 476 1.08 -7.87 3.63
C THR A 476 0.23 -8.20 4.84
N TYR A 477 -0.96 -8.76 4.62
CA TYR A 477 -1.72 -9.41 5.68
C TYR A 477 -1.12 -10.80 5.92
N VAL A 478 -0.36 -10.98 6.99
CA VAL A 478 0.36 -12.23 7.27
C VAL A 478 -0.59 -13.33 7.70
N GLY A 479 -1.49 -13.03 8.63
CA GLY A 479 -2.38 -14.02 9.20
C GLY A 479 -3.09 -13.52 10.44
N ASP A 480 -4.02 -14.33 10.92
CA ASP A 480 -4.71 -14.10 12.18
C ASP A 480 -3.93 -14.74 13.33
N THR A 481 -3.89 -14.06 14.46
CA THR A 481 -3.17 -14.50 15.66
C THR A 481 -3.87 -14.01 16.92
N VAL A 482 -3.62 -14.66 18.05
CA VAL A 482 -4.00 -14.12 19.36
C VAL A 482 -2.78 -13.39 19.92
N PHE A 483 -2.90 -12.08 20.11
CA PHE A 483 -1.83 -11.26 20.66
C PHE A 483 -2.35 -10.46 21.85
N ARG A 484 -1.74 -10.69 23.03
CA ARG A 484 -2.15 -10.07 24.31
C ARG A 484 -3.63 -10.21 24.64
N GLY A 485 -4.22 -11.36 24.31
CA GLY A 485 -5.64 -11.63 24.56
C GLY A 485 -6.59 -11.04 23.52
N HIS A 486 -6.08 -10.37 22.48
CA HIS A 486 -6.88 -9.89 21.36
C HIS A 486 -6.74 -10.81 20.14
N HIS A 487 -7.84 -11.06 19.45
CA HIS A 487 -7.80 -11.64 18.11
C HIS A 487 -7.36 -10.56 17.13
N CYS A 488 -6.16 -10.73 16.57
CA CYS A 488 -5.49 -9.72 15.77
C CYS A 488 -5.17 -10.22 14.36
N ARG A 489 -5.23 -9.31 13.39
CA ARG A 489 -4.60 -9.45 12.08
C ARG A 489 -3.17 -8.94 12.18
N LEU A 490 -2.19 -9.76 11.83
CA LEU A 490 -0.81 -9.31 11.71
C LEU A 490 -0.59 -8.73 10.31
N LEU A 491 -0.31 -7.43 10.26
CA LEU A 491 0.16 -6.75 9.04
C LEU A 491 1.67 -6.55 9.13
N ARG A 492 2.38 -6.80 8.03
CA ARG A 492 3.83 -6.58 7.93
C ARG A 492 4.18 -5.78 6.69
N ALA A 493 5.20 -4.94 6.80
CA ALA A 493 5.88 -4.33 5.66
C ALA A 493 7.39 -4.37 5.91
N SER A 494 8.17 -4.78 4.92
CA SER A 494 9.63 -4.84 5.03
C SER A 494 10.28 -4.59 3.68
N GLY A 495 11.50 -4.08 3.69
CA GLY A 495 12.27 -3.88 2.47
C GLY A 495 13.59 -3.17 2.72
N ASP A 496 14.28 -2.87 1.63
CA ASP A 496 15.53 -2.13 1.62
C ASP A 496 15.59 -1.10 0.49
N PHE A 497 16.37 -0.04 0.72
CA PHE A 497 16.64 0.99 -0.27
C PHE A 497 18.12 1.36 -0.24
N TRP A 498 18.69 1.59 -1.43
CA TRP A 498 19.96 2.30 -1.54
C TRP A 498 19.78 3.76 -1.09
N LEU A 499 20.74 4.30 -0.33
CA LEU A 499 20.62 5.66 0.23
C LEU A 499 20.52 6.74 -0.86
N ASP A 500 21.26 6.59 -1.97
CA ASP A 500 21.21 7.51 -3.10
C ASP A 500 19.84 7.56 -3.78
N LYS A 501 19.15 6.41 -3.86
CA LYS A 501 17.78 6.32 -4.40
C LYS A 501 16.75 7.03 -3.53
N LEU A 502 17.05 7.21 -2.24
CA LEU A 502 16.24 7.98 -1.31
C LEU A 502 16.66 9.46 -1.24
N GLY A 503 17.70 9.86 -1.97
CA GLY A 503 18.30 11.20 -1.82
C GLY A 503 18.81 11.44 -0.40
N VAL A 504 19.26 10.38 0.29
CA VAL A 504 19.95 10.51 1.58
C VAL A 504 21.40 10.85 1.30
N THR A 505 21.87 11.91 1.92
CA THR A 505 23.24 12.42 1.84
C THR A 505 23.96 12.21 3.17
N ILE A 506 25.28 12.38 3.19
CA ILE A 506 26.03 12.29 4.45
C ILE A 506 25.55 13.32 5.49
N LYS A 507 25.09 14.49 5.04
CA LYS A 507 24.59 15.56 5.91
C LYS A 507 23.31 15.16 6.64
N ASP A 508 22.52 14.24 6.08
CA ASP A 508 21.32 13.71 6.74
C ASP A 508 21.66 12.84 7.96
N LEU A 509 22.87 12.26 8.03
CA LEU A 509 23.28 11.31 9.07
C LEU A 509 24.09 11.97 10.20
N LEU A 510 24.71 13.11 9.92
CA LEU A 510 25.63 13.79 10.82
C LEU A 510 24.94 14.89 11.64
N PRO A 511 25.48 15.21 12.84
CA PRO A 511 25.04 16.36 13.59
C PRO A 511 25.28 17.68 12.83
N GLU A 512 24.49 18.69 13.16
CA GLU A 512 24.52 19.98 12.46
C GLU A 512 25.91 20.63 12.49
N GLU A 513 26.62 20.57 13.61
CA GLU A 513 27.96 21.12 13.76
C GLU A 513 29.00 20.50 12.82
N GLU A 514 28.86 19.22 12.48
CA GLU A 514 29.76 18.53 11.53
C GLU A 514 29.43 18.93 10.09
N THR A 515 28.17 19.28 9.81
CA THR A 515 27.72 19.69 8.48
C THR A 515 27.98 21.16 8.15
N ARG A 516 28.09 22.02 9.18
CA ARG A 516 28.21 23.49 9.06
C ARG A 516 29.63 24.03 9.24
N LEU A 517 30.65 23.17 9.20
CA LEU A 517 32.04 23.62 9.20
C LEU A 517 32.32 24.55 8.00
N VAL A 518 33.28 25.47 8.15
CA VAL A 518 33.59 26.53 7.17
C VAL A 518 33.92 25.99 5.77
N ASN A 519 34.38 24.74 5.67
CA ASN A 519 34.69 24.06 4.40
C ASN A 519 33.71 22.91 4.08
N GLY A 520 32.57 22.83 4.77
CA GLY A 520 31.65 21.70 4.71
C GLY A 520 32.12 20.49 5.54
N SER A 521 31.37 19.39 5.41
CA SER A 521 31.62 18.14 6.13
C SER A 521 32.98 17.54 5.76
N ASN A 522 33.74 17.08 6.76
CA ASN A 522 34.95 16.27 6.57
C ASN A 522 34.65 14.82 6.17
N TYR A 523 33.37 14.50 5.99
CA TYR A 523 32.88 13.16 5.70
C TYR A 523 32.14 13.12 4.38
N GLU A 524 32.33 12.02 3.66
CA GLU A 524 31.59 11.68 2.45
C GLU A 524 31.18 10.20 2.45
N PHE A 525 30.22 9.85 1.61
CA PHE A 525 29.99 8.44 1.30
C PHE A 525 31.14 7.91 0.44
N PHE A 526 31.69 6.77 0.82
CA PHE A 526 32.82 6.16 0.09
C PHE A 526 32.44 5.75 -1.35
N SER A 527 31.16 5.41 -1.58
CA SER A 527 30.62 5.09 -2.90
C SER A 527 29.37 5.90 -3.19
N LYS A 528 28.99 5.98 -4.48
CA LYS A 528 27.78 6.69 -4.92
C LYS A 528 26.52 6.23 -4.18
N HIS A 529 26.37 4.94 -3.92
CA HIS A 529 25.20 4.41 -3.22
C HIS A 529 25.20 4.73 -1.73
N GLY A 530 26.37 5.00 -1.13
CA GLY A 530 26.59 5.28 0.29
C GLY A 530 26.36 4.11 1.24
N GLY A 531 25.32 3.32 0.99
CA GLY A 531 24.91 2.21 1.84
C GLY A 531 23.46 1.83 1.57
N LYS A 532 22.88 1.05 2.49
CA LYS A 532 21.47 0.66 2.46
C LYS A 532 20.74 1.05 3.73
N LEU A 533 19.49 1.46 3.55
CA LEU A 533 18.48 1.52 4.60
C LEU A 533 17.65 0.24 4.52
N LEU A 534 17.50 -0.47 5.64
CA LEU A 534 16.59 -1.59 5.81
C LEU A 534 15.47 -1.17 6.75
N PHE A 535 14.25 -1.66 6.52
CA PHE A 535 13.13 -1.43 7.42
C PHE A 535 12.23 -2.65 7.57
N GLU A 536 11.56 -2.72 8.71
CA GLU A 536 10.49 -3.65 9.02
C GLU A 536 9.42 -2.94 9.85
N ARG A 537 8.15 -3.21 9.57
CA ARG A 537 6.99 -2.71 10.28
C ARG A 537 6.03 -3.85 10.53
N GLU A 538 5.52 -3.90 11.75
CA GLU A 538 4.49 -4.85 12.14
C GLU A 538 3.38 -4.13 12.88
N GLN A 539 2.14 -4.53 12.59
CA GLN A 539 0.94 -4.04 13.26
C GLN A 539 0.08 -5.24 13.64
N TRP A 540 -0.27 -5.36 14.92
CA TRP A 540 -1.28 -6.29 15.40
C TRP A 540 -2.60 -5.55 15.51
N VAL A 541 -3.50 -5.81 14.56
CA VAL A 541 -4.74 -5.06 14.37
C VAL A 541 -5.91 -5.86 14.92
N ASP A 542 -6.59 -5.36 15.94
CA ASP A 542 -7.76 -6.01 16.54
C ASP A 542 -8.82 -6.27 15.47
N GLN A 543 -9.28 -7.52 15.37
CA GLN A 543 -10.16 -7.95 14.29
C GLN A 543 -11.52 -7.26 14.33
N SER A 544 -11.99 -6.94 15.52
CA SER A 544 -13.35 -6.44 15.78
C SER A 544 -13.48 -4.94 15.59
N THR A 545 -12.42 -4.19 15.90
CA THR A 545 -12.39 -2.72 15.90
C THR A 545 -11.50 -2.12 14.82
N GLY A 546 -10.60 -2.90 14.22
CA GLY A 546 -9.59 -2.40 13.28
C GLY A 546 -8.50 -1.53 13.93
N MET A 547 -8.48 -1.44 15.27
CA MET A 547 -7.49 -0.64 16.01
C MET A 547 -6.18 -1.40 16.16
N VAL A 548 -5.06 -0.69 16.12
CA VAL A 548 -3.74 -1.28 16.36
C VAL A 548 -3.55 -1.48 17.86
N VAL A 549 -3.39 -2.74 18.29
CA VAL A 549 -3.13 -3.14 19.69
C VAL A 549 -1.64 -3.02 20.01
N ASP A 550 -0.80 -3.40 19.08
CA ASP A 550 0.65 -3.25 19.16
C ASP A 550 1.20 -2.94 17.78
N ALA A 551 2.27 -2.16 17.73
CA ALA A 551 3.02 -1.94 16.52
C ALA A 551 4.51 -1.82 16.81
N ARG A 552 5.30 -2.30 15.86
CA ARG A 552 6.76 -2.26 15.90
C ARG A 552 7.29 -1.70 14.59
N ILE A 553 8.18 -0.74 14.67
CA ILE A 553 8.93 -0.19 13.54
C ILE A 553 10.40 -0.42 13.82
N GLN A 554 11.11 -0.97 12.84
CA GLN A 554 12.55 -1.17 12.88
C GLN A 554 13.15 -0.54 11.63
N THR A 555 14.20 0.25 11.80
CA THR A 555 14.98 0.82 10.70
C THR A 555 16.45 0.67 10.99
N ARG A 556 17.25 0.40 9.96
CA ARG A 556 18.70 0.29 10.08
C ARG A 556 19.39 0.84 8.85
N ILE A 557 20.38 1.69 9.04
CA ILE A 557 21.33 2.06 7.99
C ILE A 557 22.59 1.24 8.17
N VAL A 558 23.13 0.72 7.06
CA VAL A 558 24.52 0.27 6.97
C VAL A 558 25.17 1.09 5.87
N ALA A 559 26.19 1.88 6.21
CA ALA A 559 26.84 2.82 5.29
C ALA A 559 28.37 2.78 5.43
N TRP A 560 29.05 3.13 4.33
CA TRP A 560 30.51 3.32 4.30
C TRP A 560 30.77 4.82 4.19
N ILE A 561 31.18 5.42 5.32
CA ILE A 561 31.41 6.85 5.45
C ILE A 561 32.91 7.08 5.60
N ARG A 562 33.50 7.76 4.62
CA ARG A 562 34.92 8.09 4.63
C ARG A 562 35.15 9.41 5.36
N ASP A 563 36.08 9.42 6.30
CA ASP A 563 36.70 10.64 6.80
C ASP A 563 37.82 11.08 5.84
N LEU A 564 37.67 12.25 5.24
CA LEU A 564 38.62 12.78 4.24
C LEU A 564 40.00 13.11 4.83
N ARG A 565 40.11 13.20 6.15
CA ARG A 565 41.37 13.47 6.85
C ARG A 565 42.20 12.20 7.06
N ILE A 566 41.59 11.02 6.91
CA ILE A 566 42.24 9.72 7.10
C ILE A 566 42.50 9.12 5.71
N PRO A 567 43.76 8.73 5.39
CA PRO A 567 44.06 8.06 4.12
C PRO A 567 43.36 6.70 4.04
N LEU A 568 43.14 6.21 2.82
CA LEU A 568 42.59 4.87 2.63
C LEU A 568 43.58 3.81 3.17
N GLY A 569 43.03 2.79 3.80
CA GLY A 569 43.77 1.62 4.26
C GLY A 569 44.37 0.81 3.10
N GLN A 570 45.31 -0.08 3.42
CA GLN A 570 45.99 -0.88 2.40
C GLN A 570 45.12 -2.05 1.90
N ASN A 571 44.09 -2.42 2.66
CA ASN A 571 43.16 -3.50 2.35
C ASN A 571 41.72 -3.12 2.78
N ASP A 572 40.76 -3.97 2.42
CA ASP A 572 39.34 -3.73 2.70
C ASP A 572 39.01 -3.79 4.21
N GLU A 573 39.71 -4.63 4.98
CA GLU A 573 39.50 -4.75 6.43
C GLU A 573 39.86 -3.44 7.14
N ASP A 574 41.01 -2.85 6.80
CA ASP A 574 41.43 -1.54 7.32
C ASP A 574 40.40 -0.45 6.95
N ASN A 575 39.93 -0.45 5.70
CA ASN A 575 38.92 0.51 5.26
C ASN A 575 37.60 0.32 6.02
N ASP A 576 37.16 -0.91 6.25
CA ASP A 576 35.93 -1.20 6.99
C ASP A 576 36.01 -0.71 8.44
N GLN A 577 37.14 -0.92 9.11
CA GLN A 577 37.38 -0.40 10.48
C GLN A 577 37.30 1.13 10.56
N HIS A 578 37.61 1.84 9.49
CA HIS A 578 37.55 3.31 9.48
C HIS A 578 36.26 3.89 8.88
N MET A 579 35.45 3.10 8.17
CA MET A 579 34.34 3.62 7.37
C MET A 579 32.97 3.03 7.69
N VAL A 580 32.88 1.76 8.10
CA VAL A 580 31.58 1.10 8.27
C VAL A 580 30.84 1.71 9.46
N VAL A 581 29.57 2.02 9.22
CA VAL A 581 28.65 2.55 10.22
C VAL A 581 27.33 1.81 10.11
N SER A 582 26.85 1.29 11.23
CA SER A 582 25.51 0.73 11.37
C SER A 582 24.71 1.51 12.42
N LEU A 583 23.59 2.10 11.99
CA LEU A 583 22.70 2.90 12.85
C LEU A 583 21.34 2.22 12.86
N ALA A 584 20.94 1.66 14.00
CA ALA A 584 19.67 0.97 14.16
C ALA A 584 18.73 1.74 15.07
N HIS A 585 17.44 1.68 14.77
CA HIS A 585 16.37 2.36 15.49
C HIS A 585 15.12 1.49 15.52
N VAL A 586 14.52 1.37 16.70
CA VAL A 586 13.30 0.60 16.93
C VAL A 586 12.32 1.42 17.76
N VAL A 587 11.06 1.50 17.31
CA VAL A 587 9.95 2.08 18.06
C VAL A 587 8.85 1.05 18.22
N THR A 588 8.27 1.00 19.41
CA THR A 588 7.09 0.18 19.70
C THR A 588 5.98 1.03 20.27
N PHE A 589 4.74 0.74 19.87
CA PHE A 589 3.52 1.34 20.37
C PHE A 589 2.65 0.23 20.94
N LYS A 590 2.20 0.39 22.19
CA LYS A 590 1.41 -0.64 22.89
C LYS A 590 0.15 -0.01 23.45
N LEU A 591 -1.01 -0.44 22.96
CA LEU A 591 -2.29 0.00 23.50
C LEU A 591 -2.43 -0.50 24.95
N LYS A 592 -2.85 0.38 25.86
CA LYS A 592 -3.09 0.10 27.28
C LYS A 592 -4.52 -0.31 27.57
#